data_AF-A0A7R9MKL6-F1
#
_entry.id   AF-A0A7R9MKL6-F1
#
_cell.length_a   1.000
_cell.length_b   1.000
_cell.length_c   1.000
_cell.angle_alpha   90.00
_cell.angle_beta   90.00
_cell.angle_gamma   90.00
#
_symmetry.space_group_name_H-M   'P 1'
#
loop_
_entity.id
_entity.type
_entity.pdbx_description
1 polymer ?
#
loop_
_entity_poly.entity_id
_entity_poly.type
_entity_poly.pdbx_seq_one_letter_code
_entity_poly.pdbx_strand_id
1 'polypeptide(L)'
;MYYVYKTHFTRICSECDSDLLTAIVLFNPNRPNLIHRNVIKLEQNIYIYLLQRYLHYKYDTEYEAKCKCERLLDTLQDITILGDMQMKDTSQENADDFGPLSRENFLKI
;
A
#
# COMPACT_ATOMS: atom_id res chain seq x y z
N MET A 1 -9.80 6.03 -1.43
CA MET A 1 -8.55 5.26 -1.16
C MET A 1 -8.79 3.94 -0.44
N TYR A 2 -9.31 3.90 0.79
CA TYR A 2 -9.43 2.65 1.59
C TYR A 2 -10.13 1.49 0.86
N TYR A 3 -11.18 1.77 0.07
CA TYR A 3 -11.95 0.74 -0.64
C TYR A 3 -11.22 0.10 -1.83
N VAL A 4 -10.43 0.87 -2.60
CA VAL A 4 -9.67 0.35 -3.76
C VAL A 4 -8.54 -0.57 -3.28
N TYR A 5 -7.86 -0.18 -2.20
CA TYR A 5 -6.86 -1.04 -1.57
C TYR A 5 -7.55 -2.31 -1.02
N LYS A 6 -8.66 -2.20 -0.30
CA LYS A 6 -9.30 -3.35 0.36
C LYS A 6 -9.74 -4.47 -0.59
N THR A 7 -10.21 -4.16 -1.80
CA THR A 7 -10.61 -5.18 -2.80
C THR A 7 -9.44 -5.83 -3.54
N HIS A 8 -8.32 -5.13 -3.72
CA HIS A 8 -7.10 -5.72 -4.29
C HIS A 8 -6.30 -6.51 -3.24
N PHE A 9 -6.28 -6.05 -1.98
CA PHE A 9 -5.62 -6.70 -0.86
C PHE A 9 -6.22 -8.07 -0.49
N THR A 10 -7.54 -8.23 -0.57
CA THR A 10 -8.21 -9.53 -0.30
C THR A 10 -7.80 -10.65 -1.25
N ARG A 11 -7.21 -10.32 -2.41
CA ARG A 11 -6.69 -11.31 -3.36
C ARG A 11 -5.24 -11.72 -3.12
N ILE A 12 -4.47 -10.92 -2.37
CA ILE A 12 -3.02 -11.07 -2.24
C ILE A 12 -2.62 -11.83 -0.98
N CYS A 13 -3.43 -11.82 0.08
CA CYS A 13 -3.07 -12.46 1.33
C CYS A 13 -4.27 -13.13 2.01
N SER A 14 -4.49 -14.41 1.70
CA SER A 14 -5.16 -15.33 2.63
C SER A 14 -4.23 -15.77 3.78
N GLU A 15 -2.95 -15.36 3.73
CA GLU A 15 -1.89 -15.91 4.56
C GLU A 15 -1.15 -14.89 5.44
N CYS A 16 -1.12 -13.58 5.13
CA CYS A 16 -0.41 -12.60 5.97
C CYS A 16 -1.37 -11.57 6.57
N ASP A 17 -1.05 -11.05 7.76
CA ASP A 17 -1.84 -10.02 8.44
C ASP A 17 -2.00 -8.79 7.54
N SER A 18 -3.23 -8.58 7.05
CA SER A 18 -3.59 -7.50 6.13
C SER A 18 -3.24 -6.11 6.66
N ASP A 19 -3.17 -5.98 7.97
CA ASP A 19 -3.01 -4.71 8.67
C ASP A 19 -1.58 -4.18 8.55
N LEU A 20 -0.57 -5.05 8.61
CA LEU A 20 0.83 -4.66 8.41
C LEU A 20 1.08 -4.17 6.99
N LEU A 21 0.57 -4.91 6.00
CA LEU A 21 0.72 -4.54 4.60
C LEU A 21 -0.03 -3.24 4.27
N THR A 22 -1.21 -3.04 4.88
CA THR A 22 -1.96 -1.79 4.77
C THR A 22 -1.17 -0.62 5.35
N ALA A 23 -0.55 -0.79 6.52
CA ALA A 23 0.29 0.24 7.12
C ALA A 23 1.49 0.61 6.24
N ILE A 24 2.17 -0.38 5.64
CA ILE A 24 3.32 -0.16 4.73
C ILE A 24 2.91 0.71 3.52
N VAL A 25 1.73 0.48 2.95
CA VAL A 25 1.21 1.28 1.81
C VAL A 25 0.72 2.66 2.25
N LEU A 26 0.14 2.76 3.44
CA LEU A 26 -0.32 4.03 4.00
C LEU A 26 0.86 4.98 4.23
N PHE A 27 1.92 4.48 4.87
CA PHE A 27 3.15 5.23 5.15
C PHE A 27 4.12 5.25 3.97
N ASN A 28 3.63 5.48 2.75
CA ASN A 28 4.51 5.60 1.58
C ASN A 28 5.15 7.00 1.49
N PRO A 29 6.50 7.12 1.60
CA PRO A 29 7.20 8.41 1.57
C PRO A 29 7.20 9.07 0.18
N ASN A 30 6.83 8.35 -0.87
CA ASN A 30 6.79 8.84 -2.24
C ASN A 30 5.47 9.55 -2.58
N ARG A 31 4.50 9.60 -1.65
CA ARG A 31 3.25 10.34 -1.91
C ARG A 31 3.53 11.82 -2.24
N PRO A 32 2.76 12.41 -3.16
CA PRO A 32 2.86 13.83 -3.45
C PRO A 32 2.48 14.66 -2.22
N ASN A 33 2.96 15.90 -2.14
CA ASN A 33 2.60 16.88 -1.10
C ASN A 33 2.94 16.48 0.36
N LEU A 34 3.83 15.51 0.56
CA LEU A 34 4.33 15.14 1.89
C LEU A 34 5.32 16.17 2.44
N ILE A 35 5.00 16.74 3.60
CA ILE A 35 5.86 17.69 4.34
C ILE A 35 6.95 16.94 5.13
N HIS A 36 6.59 15.87 5.84
CA HIS A 36 7.49 15.13 6.75
C HIS A 36 7.93 13.77 6.20
N ARG A 37 8.53 13.75 4.99
CA ARG A 37 8.91 12.50 4.30
C ARG A 37 9.81 11.58 5.13
N ASN A 38 10.75 12.13 5.91
CA ASN A 38 11.67 11.34 6.72
C ASN A 38 10.95 10.58 7.85
N VAL A 39 9.94 11.21 8.47
CA VAL A 39 9.13 10.57 9.52
C VAL A 39 8.30 9.46 8.90
N ILE A 40 7.66 9.72 7.76
CA ILE A 40 6.88 8.70 7.05
C ILE A 40 7.76 7.52 6.61
N LYS A 41 8.96 7.78 6.11
CA LYS A 41 9.92 6.72 5.76
C LYS A 41 10.33 5.90 6.98
N LEU A 42 10.54 6.56 8.12
CA LEU A 42 10.87 5.87 9.37
C LEU A 42 9.73 4.94 9.81
N GLU A 43 8.48 5.44 9.81
CA GLU A 43 7.30 4.63 10.12
C GLU A 43 7.16 3.45 9.16
N GLN A 44 7.33 3.68 7.85
CA GLN A 44 7.27 2.61 6.85
C GLN A 44 8.31 1.52 7.13
N ASN A 45 9.54 1.90 7.45
CA ASN A 45 10.62 0.97 7.74
C ASN A 45 10.32 0.13 9.01
N ILE A 46 9.67 0.73 10.01
CA ILE A 46 9.24 0.00 11.21
C ILE A 46 8.22 -1.10 10.83
N TYR A 47 7.23 -0.77 10.01
CA TYR A 47 6.24 -1.77 9.58
C TYR A 47 6.85 -2.86 8.68
N ILE A 48 7.79 -2.51 7.80
CA ILE A 48 8.53 -3.50 6.99
C ILE A 48 9.35 -4.42 7.89
N TYR A 49 10.03 -3.89 8.91
CA TYR A 49 10.77 -4.69 9.88
C TYR A 49 9.85 -5.65 10.66
N LEU A 50 8.68 -5.18 11.08
CA LEU A 50 7.69 -6.03 11.76
C LEU A 50 7.18 -7.14 10.83
N LEU A 51 6.93 -6.84 9.56
CA LEU A 51 6.56 -7.84 8.56
C LEU A 51 7.67 -8.89 8.40
N GLN A 52 8.92 -8.48 8.26
CA GLN A 52 10.06 -9.41 8.18
C GLN A 52 10.09 -10.33 9.41
N ARG A 53 9.96 -9.78 10.61
CA ARG A 53 9.96 -10.55 11.86
C ARG A 53 8.79 -11.54 11.93
N TYR A 54 7.60 -11.12 11.49
CA TYR A 54 6.43 -11.99 11.40
C TYR A 54 6.68 -13.17 10.43
N LEU A 55 7.22 -12.89 9.25
CA LEU A 55 7.52 -13.93 8.26
C LEU A 55 8.62 -14.88 8.75
N HIS A 56 9.65 -14.36 9.42
CA HIS A 56 10.69 -15.20 10.05
C HIS A 56 10.13 -16.11 11.15
N TYR A 57 9.11 -15.66 11.88
CA TYR A 57 8.43 -16.51 12.86
C TYR A 57 7.52 -17.56 12.19
N LYS A 58 6.93 -17.23 11.04
CA LYS A 58 5.93 -18.05 10.36
C LYS A 58 6.53 -19.14 9.45
N TYR A 59 7.66 -18.87 8.80
CA TYR A 59 8.28 -19.77 7.84
C TYR A 59 9.50 -20.46 8.44
N ASP A 60 9.69 -21.74 8.12
CA ASP A 60 10.71 -22.60 8.74
C ASP A 60 12.15 -22.22 8.35
N THR A 61 12.33 -21.56 7.20
CA THR A 61 13.65 -21.17 6.71
C THR A 61 13.79 -19.66 6.54
N GLU A 62 14.97 -19.15 6.87
CA GLU A 62 15.29 -17.74 6.70
C GLU A 62 15.19 -17.30 5.23
N TYR A 63 15.56 -18.18 4.30
CA TYR A 63 15.47 -17.92 2.87
C TYR A 63 14.03 -17.77 2.40
N GLU A 64 13.13 -18.67 2.80
CA GLU A 64 11.72 -18.60 2.43
C GLU A 64 11.06 -17.32 2.96
N ALA A 65 11.33 -16.97 4.23
CA ALA A 65 10.83 -15.73 4.82
C ALA A 65 11.28 -14.49 4.03
N LYS A 66 12.56 -14.43 3.63
CA LYS A 66 13.10 -13.33 2.81
C LYS A 66 12.44 -13.26 1.43
N CYS A 67 12.37 -14.38 0.70
CA CYS A 67 11.74 -14.41 -0.61
C CYS A 67 10.25 -14.04 -0.56
N LYS A 68 9.54 -14.44 0.50
CA LYS A 68 8.15 -14.04 0.74
C LYS A 68 8.04 -12.55 1.00
N CYS A 69 8.93 -11.99 1.83
CA CYS A 69 8.94 -10.56 2.11
C CYS A 69 9.19 -9.72 0.86
N GLU A 70 10.19 -10.07 0.05
CA GLU A 70 10.52 -9.36 -1.19
C GLU A 70 9.33 -9.38 -2.15
N ARG A 71 8.77 -10.56 -2.42
CA ARG A 71 7.60 -10.70 -3.29
C ARG A 71 6.40 -9.88 -2.83
N LEU A 72 6.16 -9.82 -1.52
CA LEU A 72 5.09 -9.00 -0.96
C LEU A 72 5.36 -7.51 -1.20
N LEU A 73 6.57 -7.03 -0.93
CA LEU A 73 6.93 -5.62 -1.15
C LEU A 73 6.85 -5.22 -2.63
N ASP A 74 7.30 -6.08 -3.54
CA ASP A 74 7.18 -5.86 -4.98
C ASP A 74 5.71 -5.77 -5.40
N THR A 75 4.89 -6.71 -4.93
CA THR A 75 3.44 -6.72 -5.21
C THR A 75 2.77 -5.44 -4.67
N LEU A 76 3.18 -4.95 -3.50
CA LEU A 76 2.65 -3.69 -2.94
C LEU A 76 3.04 -2.46 -3.78
N GLN A 77 4.26 -2.44 -4.33
CA GLN A 77 4.68 -1.38 -5.24
C GLN A 77 3.85 -1.40 -6.52
N ASP A 78 3.64 -2.58 -7.12
CA ASP A 78 2.82 -2.73 -8.32
C ASP A 78 1.39 -2.24 -8.11
N ILE A 79 0.75 -2.60 -7.00
CA ILE A 79 -0.61 -2.12 -6.67
C ILE A 79 -0.63 -0.61 -6.49
N THR A 80 0.40 -0.05 -5.86
CA THR A 80 0.46 1.41 -5.65
C THR A 80 0.53 2.12 -6.99
N ILE A 81 1.39 1.63 -7.90
CA ILE A 81 1.52 2.17 -9.26
C ILE A 81 0.20 2.03 -10.04
N LEU A 82 -0.42 0.86 -10.01
CA LEU A 82 -1.71 0.62 -10.68
C LEU A 82 -2.82 1.51 -10.11
N GLY A 83 -2.84 1.70 -8.79
CA GLY A 83 -3.76 2.61 -8.13
C GLY A 83 -3.58 4.04 -8.63
N ASP A 84 -2.35 4.54 -8.69
CA ASP A 84 -2.06 5.89 -9.18
C ASP A 84 -2.44 6.07 -10.66
N MET A 85 -2.26 5.03 -11.50
CA MET A 85 -2.69 5.04 -12.90
C MET A 85 -4.22 5.11 -13.03
N GLN A 86 -4.96 4.27 -12.31
CA GLN A 86 -6.43 4.29 -12.32
C GLN A 86 -7.01 5.63 -11.85
N MET A 87 -6.39 6.26 -10.86
CA MET A 87 -6.81 7.58 -10.37
C MET A 87 -6.61 8.67 -11.43
N LYS A 88 -5.56 8.57 -12.25
CA LYS A 88 -5.30 9.49 -13.36
C LYS A 88 -6.34 9.35 -14.47
N ASP A 89 -6.71 8.12 -14.82
CA ASP A 89 -7.70 7.84 -15.87
C ASP A 89 -9.11 8.25 -15.44
N THR A 90 -9.48 8.01 -14.18
CA THR A 90 -10.80 8.41 -13.63
C THR A 90 -10.96 9.91 -13.41
N SER A 91 -9.85 10.67 -13.33
CA SER A 91 -9.90 12.14 -13.30
C SER A 91 -10.26 12.77 -14.65
N GLN A 92 -10.26 11.99 -15.74
CA GLN A 92 -10.68 12.41 -17.08
C GLN A 92 -12.15 12.11 -17.36
N GLU A 93 -12.78 11.20 -16.60
CA GLU A 93 -14.20 10.91 -16.68
C GLU A 93 -14.99 11.80 -15.70
N ASN A 94 -16.18 12.25 -16.12
CA ASN A 94 -16.94 13.35 -15.52
C ASN A 94 -16.98 13.32 -13.97
N ALA A 95 -16.30 14.30 -13.35
CA ALA A 95 -16.20 14.45 -11.90
C ALA A 95 -17.54 14.61 -11.15
N ASP A 96 -18.64 14.79 -11.88
CA ASP A 96 -19.97 15.00 -11.34
C ASP A 96 -20.63 13.74 -10.78
N ASP A 97 -20.18 12.55 -11.16
CA ASP A 97 -20.73 11.28 -10.68
C ASP A 97 -20.15 10.84 -9.31
N PHE A 98 -19.10 11.53 -8.85
CA PHE A 98 -18.49 11.26 -7.55
C PHE A 98 -19.15 12.07 -6.42
N GLY A 99 -19.52 11.36 -5.35
CA GLY A 99 -19.90 11.98 -4.07
C GLY A 99 -18.78 12.85 -3.47
N PRO A 100 -19.10 13.75 -2.52
CA PRO A 100 -18.20 14.82 -2.09
C PRO A 100 -16.84 14.34 -1.58
N LEU A 101 -16.81 13.29 -0.75
CA LEU A 101 -15.57 12.69 -0.22
C LEU A 101 -14.71 12.02 -1.30
N SER A 102 -15.35 11.41 -2.30
CA SER A 102 -14.64 10.83 -3.43
C SER A 102 -13.98 11.96 -4.23
N ARG A 103 -14.75 12.99 -4.56
CA ARG A 103 -14.30 14.16 -5.34
C ARG A 103 -13.09 14.85 -4.69
N GLU A 104 -13.07 15.03 -3.37
CA GLU A 104 -11.90 15.59 -2.66
C GLU A 104 -10.63 14.74 -2.74
N ASN A 105 -10.78 13.41 -2.73
CA ASN A 105 -9.64 12.50 -2.86
C ASN A 105 -9.11 12.42 -4.30
N PHE A 106 -9.94 12.70 -5.31
CA PHE A 106 -9.56 12.72 -6.72
C PHE A 106 -8.98 14.07 -7.17
N LEU A 107 -9.46 15.20 -6.64
CA LEU A 107 -9.08 16.54 -7.10
C LEU A 107 -7.90 17.21 -6.36
N LYS A 108 -7.41 16.64 -5.24
CA LYS A 108 -6.34 17.25 -4.40
C LYS A 108 -4.94 16.66 -4.62
N ILE A 109 -4.74 15.86 -5.66
CA ILE A 109 -3.45 15.28 -6.02
C ILE A 109 -2.78 16.12 -7.12
#